data_AF-A0A2T2VGN9-F1
#
_entry.id   AF-A0A2T2VGN9-F1
#
_cell.length_a   1.000
_cell.length_b   1.000
_cell.length_c   1.000
_cell.angle_alpha   90.00
_cell.angle_beta   90.00
_cell.angle_gamma   90.00
#
_symmetry.space_group_name_H-M   'P 1'
#
loop_
_entity.id
_entity.type
_entity.pdbx_description
1 polymer ?
#
loop_
_entity_poly.entity_id
_entity_poly.type
_entity_poly.pdbx_seq_one_letter_code
_entity_poly.pdbx_strand_id
1 'polypeptide(L)'
;MDYEFPVTDKFRARDVTEIDFEIEPESPAYVNLDDIRGVEFRDRILYSLNIDNDQLRQTTNQYLKIIFSGHKGSGKTLELKRLNHYLDDPARYFSVFIELEKEFELSKFQSEYLFVAIIAKLIAKVQEQNINFESEYLNDIANQWLSDKEVQHELKDHYQLDVSSEATAGIQLFNFFGLKSGLKALFTAQSSTSEVIKQQIRKEPMKLIGQFNQVLADLRNHLSRAGRSCTKKSIAGCSFPMLTLSRALTPT
;
A
#
# COMPACT_ATOMS: atom_id res chain seq x y z
N MET A 1 -14.63 -1.52 -17.41
CA MET A 1 -15.46 -1.59 -18.62
C MET A 1 -14.50 -1.49 -19.78
N ASP A 2 -14.38 -2.53 -20.58
CA ASP A 2 -13.42 -2.53 -21.68
C ASP A 2 -14.02 -1.76 -22.85
N TYR A 3 -13.33 -0.70 -23.27
CA TYR A 3 -13.66 0.05 -24.47
C TYR A 3 -12.84 -0.53 -25.62
N GLU A 4 -13.51 -1.13 -26.59
CA GLU A 4 -12.90 -1.43 -27.88
C GLU A 4 -12.85 -0.14 -28.71
N PHE A 5 -11.64 0.25 -29.10
CA PHE A 5 -11.42 1.41 -29.96
C PHE A 5 -11.16 0.97 -31.40
N PRO A 6 -11.68 1.70 -32.41
CA PRO A 6 -12.46 2.94 -32.26
C PRO A 6 -13.91 2.68 -31.80
N VAL A 7 -14.39 3.49 -30.84
CA VAL A 7 -15.78 3.42 -30.36
C VAL A 7 -16.72 3.97 -31.44
N THR A 8 -17.65 3.14 -31.91
CA THR A 8 -18.59 3.51 -32.98
C THR A 8 -19.87 4.17 -32.47
N ASP A 9 -20.28 3.89 -31.24
CA ASP A 9 -21.43 4.52 -30.60
C ASP A 9 -21.06 5.87 -29.99
N LYS A 10 -21.67 6.94 -30.50
CA LYS A 10 -21.48 8.32 -30.03
C LYS A 10 -21.87 8.54 -28.57
N PHE A 11 -22.84 7.78 -28.03
CA PHE A 11 -23.22 7.92 -26.62
C PHE A 11 -22.18 7.29 -25.72
N ARG A 12 -21.67 6.13 -26.11
CA ARG A 12 -20.53 5.48 -25.43
C ARG A 12 -19.24 6.31 -25.54
N ALA A 13 -19.04 7.02 -26.65
CA ALA A 13 -17.91 7.94 -26.79
C ALA A 13 -18.03 9.19 -25.90
N ARG A 14 -19.23 9.52 -25.40
CA ARG A 14 -19.40 10.63 -24.45
C ARG A 14 -18.88 10.28 -23.07
N ASP A 15 -19.01 9.02 -22.64
CA ASP A 15 -18.62 8.58 -21.30
C ASP A 15 -17.15 8.88 -20.99
N VAL A 16 -16.24 8.78 -21.98
CA VAL A 16 -14.81 9.07 -21.80
C VAL A 16 -14.49 10.57 -21.64
N THR A 17 -15.48 11.43 -21.88
CA THR A 17 -15.35 12.90 -21.72
C THR A 17 -15.93 13.40 -20.39
N GLU A 18 -16.61 12.54 -19.65
CA GLU A 18 -17.17 12.88 -18.35
C GLU A 18 -16.03 13.08 -17.32
N ILE A 19 -16.22 14.03 -16.41
CA ILE A 19 -15.16 14.47 -15.47
C ILE A 19 -14.71 13.35 -14.52
N ASP A 20 -15.64 12.45 -14.19
CA ASP A 20 -15.41 11.35 -13.26
C ASP A 20 -15.00 10.06 -13.98
N PHE A 21 -14.70 10.14 -15.28
CA PHE A 21 -14.16 9.03 -16.04
C PHE A 21 -12.71 8.75 -15.62
N GLU A 22 -12.50 7.59 -15.00
CA GLU A 22 -11.16 7.13 -14.62
C GLU A 22 -10.51 6.34 -15.75
N ILE A 23 -9.27 6.73 -16.08
CA ILE A 23 -8.41 6.03 -17.02
C ILE A 23 -7.35 5.29 -16.23
N GLU A 24 -7.17 4.00 -16.52
CA GLU A 24 -6.02 3.23 -16.04
C GLU A 24 -4.84 3.37 -17.02
N PRO A 25 -3.58 3.35 -16.54
CA PRO A 25 -2.40 3.44 -17.40
C PRO A 25 -2.35 2.40 -18.53
N GLU A 26 -2.90 1.20 -18.30
CA GLU A 26 -2.94 0.10 -19.28
C GLU A 26 -4.15 0.19 -20.23
N SER A 27 -5.03 1.17 -20.03
CA SER A 27 -6.25 1.33 -20.84
C SER A 27 -5.91 1.70 -22.28
N PRO A 28 -6.59 1.13 -23.30
CA PRO A 28 -6.47 1.58 -24.69
C PRO A 28 -6.85 3.06 -24.90
N ALA A 29 -7.60 3.65 -23.97
CA ALA A 29 -7.95 5.07 -23.99
C ALA A 29 -6.81 5.98 -23.53
N TYR A 30 -5.76 5.42 -22.91
CA TYR A 30 -4.61 6.19 -22.45
C TYR A 30 -3.73 6.61 -23.63
N VAL A 31 -3.42 7.90 -23.67
CA VAL A 31 -2.47 8.47 -24.64
C VAL A 31 -1.27 9.00 -23.86
N ASN A 32 -0.08 8.53 -24.22
CA ASN A 32 1.15 9.08 -23.64
C ASN A 32 1.40 10.48 -24.23
N LEU A 33 1.49 11.49 -23.35
CA LEU A 33 1.73 12.89 -23.70
C LEU A 33 3.10 13.38 -23.23
N ASP A 34 4.03 12.47 -22.91
CA ASP A 34 5.37 12.80 -22.41
C ASP A 34 6.14 13.71 -23.40
N ASP A 35 5.94 13.52 -24.71
CA ASP A 35 6.54 14.37 -25.77
C ASP A 35 6.13 15.85 -25.67
N ILE A 36 4.95 16.13 -25.11
CA ILE A 36 4.42 17.49 -24.95
C ILE A 36 4.68 18.02 -23.54
N ARG A 37 4.53 17.17 -22.52
CA ARG A 37 4.65 17.54 -21.11
C ARG A 37 6.09 17.68 -20.64
N GLY A 38 7.01 16.98 -21.30
CA GLY A 38 8.37 16.76 -20.82
C GLY A 38 8.43 15.66 -19.76
N VAL A 39 9.63 15.09 -19.60
CA VAL A 39 9.93 13.98 -18.67
C VAL A 39 10.72 14.43 -17.44
N GLU A 40 11.11 15.71 -17.38
CA GLU A 40 12.05 16.25 -16.39
C GLU A 40 11.50 16.15 -14.96
N PHE A 41 10.18 16.27 -14.78
CA PHE A 41 9.56 16.11 -13.47
C PHE A 41 9.70 14.67 -12.97
N ARG A 42 9.53 13.69 -13.88
CA ARG A 42 9.68 12.27 -13.57
C ARG A 42 11.13 11.99 -13.22
N ASP A 43 12.07 12.45 -14.03
CA ASP A 43 13.51 12.25 -13.77
C ASP A 43 13.94 12.84 -12.43
N ARG A 44 13.41 14.02 -12.06
CA ARG A 44 13.65 14.63 -10.74
C ARG A 44 13.10 13.77 -9.60
N ILE A 45 11.91 13.21 -9.76
CA ILE A 45 11.31 12.30 -8.78
C ILE A 45 12.17 11.05 -8.64
N LEU A 46 12.55 10.42 -9.76
CA LEU A 46 13.37 9.21 -9.77
C LEU A 46 14.74 9.44 -9.13
N TYR A 47 15.40 10.55 -9.48
CA TYR A 47 16.65 10.96 -8.85
C TYR A 47 16.51 11.13 -7.33
N SER A 48 15.44 11.80 -6.88
CA SER A 48 15.17 12.01 -5.44
C SER A 48 14.87 10.71 -4.70
N LEU A 49 14.39 9.69 -5.41
CA LEU A 49 14.17 8.34 -4.92
C LEU A 49 15.41 7.43 -5.08
N ASN A 50 16.56 7.98 -5.49
CA ASN A 50 17.80 7.24 -5.78
C ASN A 50 17.62 6.12 -6.82
N ILE A 51 16.74 6.31 -7.80
CA ILE A 51 16.53 5.40 -8.92
C ILE A 51 17.30 5.92 -10.12
N ASP A 52 18.14 5.06 -10.69
CA ASP A 52 18.90 5.35 -11.90
C ASP A 52 19.04 4.06 -12.73
N ASN A 53 18.95 4.18 -14.06
CA ASN A 53 18.88 3.06 -15.00
C ASN A 53 17.86 1.97 -14.56
N ASP A 54 16.65 2.41 -14.20
CA ASP A 54 15.54 1.56 -13.73
C ASP A 54 15.82 0.70 -12.48
N GLN A 55 16.88 1.02 -11.72
CA GLN A 55 17.29 0.29 -10.52
C GLN A 55 17.41 1.24 -9.33
N LEU A 56 17.03 0.76 -8.14
CA LEU A 56 17.34 1.48 -6.90
C LEU A 56 18.84 1.37 -6.62
N ARG A 57 19.56 2.50 -6.66
CA ARG A 57 21.02 2.53 -6.48
C ARG A 57 21.43 2.55 -5.02
N GLN A 58 20.65 3.24 -4.19
CA GLN A 58 20.98 3.43 -2.79
C GLN A 58 19.72 3.47 -1.93
N THR A 59 19.71 2.68 -0.86
CA THR A 59 18.74 2.81 0.22
C THR A 59 19.13 3.96 1.13
N THR A 60 18.23 4.90 1.35
CA THR A 60 18.42 6.02 2.29
C THR A 60 17.45 5.92 3.46
N ASN A 61 17.87 6.44 4.62
CA ASN A 61 16.99 6.63 5.77
C ASN A 61 16.24 7.96 5.72
N GLN A 62 16.44 8.76 4.67
CA GLN A 62 15.73 10.01 4.47
C GLN A 62 14.32 9.74 3.92
N TYR A 63 13.33 10.37 4.55
CA TYR A 63 11.94 10.31 4.11
C TYR A 63 11.66 11.44 3.12
N LEU A 64 11.19 11.08 1.94
CA LEU A 64 10.76 12.03 0.91
C LEU A 64 9.24 12.15 0.92
N LYS A 65 8.74 13.39 0.82
CA LYS A 65 7.32 13.69 0.64
C LYS A 65 7.15 14.46 -0.66
N ILE A 66 6.33 13.94 -1.57
CA ILE A 66 6.08 14.52 -2.88
C ILE A 66 4.60 14.86 -2.97
N ILE A 67 4.29 16.09 -3.37
CA ILE A 67 2.91 16.57 -3.53
C ILE A 67 2.66 16.82 -5.02
N PHE A 68 1.66 16.15 -5.57
CA PHE A 68 1.15 16.41 -6.92
C PHE A 68 -0.01 17.41 -6.81
N SER A 69 0.20 18.63 -7.29
CA SER A 69 -0.81 19.71 -7.25
C SER A 69 -1.28 20.08 -8.67
N GLY A 70 -2.53 20.57 -8.78
CA GLY A 70 -3.15 20.94 -10.06
C GLY A 70 -4.68 20.82 -10.05
N HIS A 71 -5.35 21.35 -11.07
CA HIS A 71 -6.82 21.38 -11.17
C HIS A 71 -7.47 19.98 -11.30
N LYS A 72 -8.77 19.84 -10.94
CA LYS A 72 -9.52 18.59 -11.19
C LYS A 72 -9.45 18.26 -12.70
N GLY A 73 -9.24 16.99 -13.04
CA GLY A 73 -9.08 16.55 -14.43
C GLY A 73 -7.68 16.76 -15.03
N SER A 74 -6.71 17.34 -14.30
CA SER A 74 -5.35 17.54 -14.82
C SER A 74 -4.48 16.27 -14.92
N GLY A 75 -5.05 15.08 -14.73
CA GLY A 75 -4.33 13.80 -14.84
C GLY A 75 -3.46 13.39 -13.64
N LYS A 76 -3.56 14.06 -12.48
CA LYS A 76 -2.72 13.75 -11.29
C LYS A 76 -2.80 12.30 -10.84
N THR A 77 -4.03 11.78 -10.69
CA THR A 77 -4.25 10.39 -10.24
C THR A 77 -3.65 9.39 -11.23
N LEU A 78 -3.81 9.65 -12.54
CA LEU A 78 -3.25 8.83 -13.60
C LEU A 78 -1.71 8.83 -13.54
N GLU A 79 -1.07 9.98 -13.37
CA GLU A 79 0.40 10.04 -13.21
C GLU A 79 0.89 9.37 -11.94
N LEU A 80 0.15 9.49 -10.84
CA LEU A 80 0.50 8.79 -9.60
C LEU A 80 0.36 7.27 -9.76
N LYS A 81 -0.65 6.79 -10.50
CA LYS A 81 -0.81 5.37 -10.86
C LYS A 81 0.31 4.88 -11.76
N ARG A 82 0.67 5.65 -12.81
CA ARG A 82 1.84 5.35 -13.67
C ARG A 82 3.13 5.24 -12.86
N LEU A 83 3.37 6.21 -11.97
CA LEU A 83 4.54 6.19 -11.10
C LEU A 83 4.50 5.00 -10.16
N ASN A 84 3.36 4.70 -9.54
CA ASN A 84 3.21 3.53 -8.67
C ASN A 84 3.50 2.22 -9.41
N HIS A 85 2.91 2.02 -10.59
CA HIS A 85 3.17 0.84 -11.43
C HIS A 85 4.66 0.71 -11.77
N TYR A 86 5.30 1.82 -12.12
CA TYR A 86 6.73 1.84 -12.38
C TYR A 86 7.55 1.53 -11.11
N LEU A 87 7.21 2.11 -9.95
CA LEU A 87 7.95 1.92 -8.70
C LEU A 87 7.81 0.52 -8.11
N ASP A 88 6.65 -0.11 -8.31
CA ASP A 88 6.30 -1.42 -7.76
C ASP A 88 6.97 -2.58 -8.50
N ASP A 89 8.29 -2.66 -8.35
CA ASP A 89 9.14 -3.64 -9.02
C ASP A 89 10.20 -4.15 -8.03
N PRO A 90 10.53 -5.45 -8.05
CA PRO A 90 11.57 -6.03 -7.18
C PRO A 90 12.94 -5.33 -7.25
N ALA A 91 13.28 -4.70 -8.37
CA ALA A 91 14.51 -3.92 -8.55
C ALA A 91 14.45 -2.50 -7.93
N ARG A 92 13.26 -2.06 -7.49
CA ARG A 92 12.99 -0.71 -7.03
C ARG A 92 12.34 -0.73 -5.65
N TYR A 93 11.03 -0.48 -5.57
CA TYR A 93 10.31 -0.33 -4.31
C TYR A 93 9.17 -1.34 -4.20
N PHE A 94 8.89 -1.76 -2.96
CA PHE A 94 7.60 -2.36 -2.62
C PHE A 94 6.60 -1.22 -2.41
N SER A 95 5.75 -0.94 -3.40
CA SER A 95 4.92 0.26 -3.42
C SER A 95 3.49 -0.01 -2.97
N VAL A 96 3.01 0.65 -1.92
CA VAL A 96 1.61 0.54 -1.47
C VAL A 96 0.81 1.72 -2.01
N PHE A 97 -0.25 1.44 -2.77
CA PHE A 97 -1.14 2.45 -3.34
C PHE A 97 -2.47 2.50 -2.59
N ILE A 98 -2.93 3.71 -2.26
CA ILE A 98 -4.16 3.92 -1.49
C ILE A 98 -5.01 4.99 -2.18
N GLU A 99 -6.21 4.61 -2.60
CA GLU A 99 -7.21 5.53 -3.18
C GLU A 99 -8.28 5.85 -2.12
N LEU A 100 -8.11 6.98 -1.42
CA LEU A 100 -9.00 7.29 -0.28
C LEU A 100 -10.48 7.36 -0.69
N GLU A 101 -10.80 7.89 -1.87
CA GLU A 101 -12.19 7.99 -2.36
C GLU A 101 -12.87 6.64 -2.61
N LYS A 102 -12.08 5.59 -2.92
CA LYS A 102 -12.61 4.23 -3.12
C LYS A 102 -12.76 3.45 -1.81
N GLU A 103 -11.93 3.79 -0.82
CA GLU A 103 -11.87 3.09 0.46
C GLU A 103 -12.72 3.77 1.55
N PHE A 104 -12.98 5.07 1.42
CA PHE A 104 -13.62 5.89 2.46
C PHE A 104 -14.77 6.73 1.91
N GLU A 105 -15.84 6.82 2.70
CA GLU A 105 -16.78 7.93 2.58
C GLU A 105 -16.08 9.19 3.12
N LEU A 106 -15.55 10.03 2.21
CA LEU A 106 -14.72 11.19 2.59
C LEU A 106 -15.41 12.14 3.58
N SER A 107 -16.74 12.22 3.57
CA SER A 107 -17.54 13.03 4.51
C SER A 107 -17.35 12.63 5.98
N LYS A 108 -17.00 11.36 6.23
CA LYS A 108 -16.78 10.77 7.56
C LYS A 108 -15.32 10.48 7.84
N PHE A 109 -14.42 10.86 6.94
CA PHE A 109 -13.00 10.60 7.10
C PHE A 109 -12.43 11.39 8.27
N GLN A 110 -11.65 10.69 9.09
CA GLN A 110 -10.93 11.20 10.25
C GLN A 110 -9.47 10.78 10.12
N SER A 111 -8.54 11.52 10.71
CA SER A 111 -7.11 11.27 10.53
C SER A 111 -6.67 9.91 11.06
N GLU A 112 -7.39 9.34 12.03
CA GLU A 112 -7.11 8.02 12.59
C GLU A 112 -7.31 6.91 11.57
N TYR A 113 -8.27 7.08 10.67
CA TYR A 113 -8.54 6.13 9.60
C TYR A 113 -7.37 6.02 8.62
N LEU A 114 -6.56 7.08 8.46
CA LEU A 114 -5.39 7.02 7.59
C LEU A 114 -4.38 5.96 8.08
N PHE A 115 -4.16 5.86 9.40
CA PHE A 115 -3.23 4.86 9.95
C PHE A 115 -3.72 3.44 9.69
N VAL A 116 -5.01 3.19 9.93
CA VAL A 116 -5.64 1.89 9.65
C VAL A 116 -5.55 1.58 8.16
N ALA A 117 -5.83 2.56 7.28
CA ALA A 117 -5.75 2.40 5.83
C ALA A 117 -4.36 1.93 5.39
N ILE A 118 -3.32 2.59 5.91
CA ILE A 118 -1.94 2.29 5.56
C ILE A 118 -1.55 0.88 6.03
N ILE A 119 -1.86 0.53 7.28
CA ILE A 119 -1.58 -0.80 7.84
C ILE A 119 -2.31 -1.88 7.04
N ALA A 120 -3.61 -1.70 6.84
CA ALA A 120 -4.46 -2.66 6.14
C ALA A 120 -4.03 -2.86 4.67
N LYS A 121 -3.69 -1.78 3.97
CA LYS A 121 -3.24 -1.85 2.58
C LYS A 121 -1.85 -2.48 2.44
N LEU A 122 -0.96 -2.26 3.40
CA LEU A 122 0.31 -2.96 3.46
C LEU A 122 0.09 -4.48 3.59
N ILE A 123 -0.78 -4.87 4.53
CA ILE A 123 -1.10 -6.27 4.83
C ILE A 123 -1.74 -6.96 3.61
N ALA A 124 -2.75 -6.34 3.02
CA ALA A 124 -3.40 -6.84 1.82
C ALA A 124 -2.38 -7.06 0.69
N LYS A 125 -1.47 -6.10 0.47
CA LYS A 125 -0.42 -6.23 -0.56
C LYS A 125 0.57 -7.36 -0.27
N VAL A 126 0.99 -7.52 0.99
CA VAL A 126 1.87 -8.62 1.43
C VAL A 126 1.23 -9.98 1.12
N GLN A 127 -0.07 -10.12 1.37
CA GLN A 127 -0.81 -11.35 1.07
C GLN A 127 -1.07 -11.56 -0.42
N GLU A 128 -1.44 -10.51 -1.16
CA GLU A 128 -1.61 -10.57 -2.61
C GLU A 128 -0.33 -11.06 -3.31
N GLN A 129 0.84 -10.71 -2.78
CA GLN A 129 2.13 -11.17 -3.27
C GLN A 129 2.60 -12.50 -2.63
N ASN A 130 1.77 -13.15 -1.81
CA ASN A 130 2.07 -14.40 -1.10
C ASN A 130 3.38 -14.35 -0.29
N ILE A 131 3.68 -13.20 0.31
CA ILE A 131 4.87 -13.02 1.15
C ILE A 131 4.54 -13.53 2.55
N ASN A 132 5.23 -14.59 2.99
CA ASN A 132 5.07 -15.12 4.35
C ASN A 132 5.82 -14.23 5.35
N PHE A 133 5.13 -13.23 5.89
CA PHE A 133 5.70 -12.24 6.80
C PHE A 133 5.04 -12.30 8.18
N GLU A 134 5.86 -12.48 9.20
CA GLU A 134 5.47 -12.43 10.61
C GLU A 134 6.28 -11.35 11.32
N SER A 135 5.62 -10.57 12.18
CA SER A 135 6.24 -9.54 13.01
C SER A 135 5.54 -9.50 14.38
N GLU A 136 6.32 -9.52 15.45
CA GLU A 136 5.83 -9.40 16.82
C GLU A 136 5.06 -8.09 17.01
N TYR A 137 5.56 -6.99 16.44
CA TYR A 137 4.89 -5.69 16.50
C TYR A 137 3.54 -5.68 15.79
N LEU A 138 3.39 -6.47 14.73
CA LEU A 138 2.11 -6.62 14.05
C LEU A 138 1.13 -7.45 14.88
N ASN A 139 1.62 -8.50 15.56
CA ASN A 139 0.84 -9.25 16.54
C ASN A 139 0.38 -8.35 17.70
N ASP A 140 1.24 -7.44 18.19
CA ASP A 140 0.88 -6.51 19.24
C ASP A 140 -0.21 -5.52 18.82
N ILE A 141 -0.11 -4.98 17.59
CA ILE A 141 -1.15 -4.12 17.02
C ILE A 141 -2.46 -4.92 16.92
N ALA A 142 -2.38 -6.17 16.45
CA ALA A 142 -3.54 -7.05 16.37
C ALA A 142 -4.19 -7.32 17.71
N ASN A 143 -3.39 -7.68 18.72
CA ASN A 143 -3.86 -7.92 20.06
C ASN A 143 -4.56 -6.66 20.61
N GLN A 144 -3.97 -5.48 20.45
CA GLN A 144 -4.60 -4.24 20.92
C GLN A 144 -5.93 -3.91 20.24
N TRP A 145 -6.07 -4.23 18.95
CA TRP A 145 -7.28 -3.92 18.19
C TRP A 145 -8.37 -4.98 18.36
N LEU A 146 -7.98 -6.24 18.55
CA LEU A 146 -8.86 -7.40 18.56
C LEU A 146 -9.11 -7.98 19.95
N SER A 147 -8.50 -7.45 21.01
CA SER A 147 -8.71 -7.92 22.39
C SER A 147 -10.08 -7.55 22.97
N ASP A 148 -10.77 -6.58 22.37
CA ASP A 148 -12.07 -6.14 22.87
C ASP A 148 -13.14 -7.21 22.59
N LYS A 149 -13.93 -7.55 23.61
CA LYS A 149 -14.91 -8.64 23.53
C LYS A 149 -16.02 -8.37 22.51
N GLU A 150 -16.42 -7.12 22.31
CA GLU A 150 -17.41 -6.75 21.31
C GLU A 150 -16.84 -6.96 19.91
N VAL A 151 -15.57 -6.59 19.72
CA VAL A 151 -14.83 -6.85 18.47
C VAL A 151 -14.70 -8.34 18.19
N GLN A 152 -14.34 -9.15 19.19
CA GLN A 152 -14.23 -10.61 19.02
C GLN A 152 -15.57 -11.24 18.65
N HIS A 153 -16.66 -10.79 19.28
CA HIS A 153 -18.00 -11.26 18.97
C HIS A 153 -18.43 -10.87 17.54
N GLU A 154 -18.19 -9.62 17.16
CA GLU A 154 -18.47 -9.12 15.81
C GLU A 154 -17.68 -9.89 14.74
N LEU A 155 -16.39 -10.13 14.98
CA LEU A 155 -15.53 -10.89 14.09
C LEU A 155 -15.97 -12.35 13.93
N LYS A 156 -16.40 -12.97 15.02
CA LYS A 156 -16.90 -14.34 14.99
C LYS A 156 -18.22 -14.45 14.24
N ASP A 157 -19.17 -13.56 14.54
CA ASP A 157 -20.52 -13.62 13.98
C ASP A 157 -20.59 -13.22 12.51
N HIS A 158 -19.87 -12.16 12.12
CA HIS A 158 -19.96 -11.61 10.77
C HIS A 158 -18.88 -12.14 9.83
N TYR A 159 -17.72 -12.57 10.35
CA TYR A 159 -16.57 -12.95 9.54
C TYR A 159 -16.07 -14.38 9.81
N GLN A 160 -16.69 -15.10 10.75
CA GLN A 160 -16.30 -16.48 11.13
C GLN A 160 -14.84 -16.59 11.59
N LEU A 161 -14.29 -15.51 12.15
CA LEU A 161 -12.92 -15.45 12.69
C LEU A 161 -12.96 -15.63 14.22
N ASP A 162 -12.40 -16.73 14.73
CA ASP A 162 -12.37 -17.02 16.17
C ASP A 162 -11.09 -16.48 16.82
N VAL A 163 -11.19 -15.30 17.45
CA VAL A 163 -10.05 -14.55 18.04
C VAL A 163 -9.88 -14.86 19.53
N SER A 164 -9.87 -16.13 19.91
CA SER A 164 -9.77 -16.55 21.33
C SER A 164 -8.33 -16.68 21.85
N SER A 165 -7.30 -16.56 21.01
CA SER A 165 -5.89 -16.74 21.40
C SER A 165 -4.98 -15.61 20.91
N GLU A 166 -4.11 -15.10 21.78
CA GLU A 166 -3.09 -14.09 21.48
C GLU A 166 -2.07 -14.58 20.43
N ALA A 167 -1.77 -15.90 20.43
CA ALA A 167 -0.82 -16.50 19.49
C ALA A 167 -1.32 -16.48 18.02
N THR A 168 -2.63 -16.30 17.81
CA THR A 168 -3.24 -16.30 16.47
C THR A 168 -3.65 -14.91 16.00
N ALA A 169 -3.52 -13.87 16.84
CA ALA A 169 -4.07 -12.55 16.56
C ALA A 169 -3.48 -11.90 15.31
N GLY A 170 -2.16 -11.98 15.09
CA GLY A 170 -1.55 -11.43 13.87
C GLY A 170 -2.03 -12.13 12.61
N ILE A 171 -2.07 -13.47 12.59
CA ILE A 171 -2.59 -14.27 11.47
C ILE A 171 -4.04 -13.87 11.17
N GLN A 172 -4.83 -13.63 12.20
CA GLN A 172 -6.23 -13.24 12.05
C GLN A 172 -6.39 -11.79 11.59
N LEU A 173 -5.53 -10.89 12.05
CA LEU A 173 -5.47 -9.52 11.55
C LEU A 173 -5.06 -9.50 10.06
N PHE A 174 -4.10 -10.34 9.67
CA PHE A 174 -3.78 -10.61 8.27
C PHE A 174 -5.01 -11.10 7.51
N ASN A 175 -5.70 -12.13 8.02
CA ASN A 175 -6.89 -12.66 7.36
C ASN A 175 -8.01 -11.62 7.26
N PHE A 176 -8.24 -10.84 8.31
CA PHE A 176 -9.28 -9.82 8.34
C PHE A 176 -9.01 -8.69 7.34
N PHE A 177 -7.82 -8.11 7.36
CA PHE A 177 -7.45 -7.02 6.44
C PHE A 177 -7.14 -7.48 5.02
N GLY A 178 -6.74 -8.74 4.85
CA GLY A 178 -6.57 -9.37 3.54
C GLY A 178 -7.87 -9.53 2.77
N LEU A 179 -9.00 -9.60 3.47
CA LEU A 179 -10.30 -9.60 2.85
C LEU A 179 -10.69 -8.18 2.47
N LYS A 180 -11.02 -7.95 1.19
CA LYS A 180 -11.59 -6.68 0.70
C LYS A 180 -12.84 -6.26 1.49
N SER A 181 -13.58 -7.23 2.06
CA SER A 181 -14.72 -6.98 2.94
C SER A 181 -14.32 -6.46 4.32
N GLY A 182 -13.20 -6.92 4.90
CA GLY A 182 -12.75 -6.48 6.23
C GLY A 182 -12.26 -5.03 6.22
N LEU A 183 -11.50 -4.65 5.18
CA LEU A 183 -11.14 -3.26 4.90
C LEU A 183 -12.37 -2.35 4.80
N LYS A 184 -13.33 -2.72 3.94
CA LYS A 184 -14.57 -1.95 3.77
C LYS A 184 -15.36 -1.86 5.07
N ALA A 185 -15.54 -2.97 5.79
CA ALA A 185 -16.31 -3.03 7.01
C ALA A 185 -15.84 -2.02 8.07
N LEU A 186 -14.53 -1.92 8.30
CA LEU A 186 -13.97 -0.97 9.24
C LEU A 186 -14.24 0.49 8.91
N PHE A 187 -14.37 0.79 7.61
CA PHE A 187 -14.49 2.16 7.10
C PHE A 187 -15.93 2.57 6.78
N THR A 188 -16.81 1.60 6.50
CA THR A 188 -18.23 1.87 6.21
C THR A 188 -19.14 1.70 7.41
N ALA A 189 -18.77 0.88 8.41
CA ALA A 189 -19.66 0.56 9.52
C ALA A 189 -19.44 1.50 10.74
N GLN A 190 -20.54 1.92 11.37
CA GLN A 190 -20.58 2.29 12.80
C GLN A 190 -20.40 1.04 13.67
N SER A 191 -19.45 0.18 13.33
CA SER A 191 -19.21 -1.05 14.06
C SER A 191 -18.48 -0.76 15.37
N SER A 192 -18.72 -1.62 16.36
CA SER A 192 -17.96 -1.64 17.61
C SER A 192 -16.45 -1.71 17.33
N THR A 193 -16.06 -2.51 16.32
CA THR A 193 -14.68 -2.64 15.85
C THR A 193 -14.08 -1.32 15.34
N SER A 194 -14.82 -0.55 14.54
CA SER A 194 -14.34 0.75 14.04
C SER A 194 -14.13 1.72 15.20
N GLU A 195 -15.05 1.78 16.17
CA GLU A 195 -14.95 2.68 17.31
C GLU A 195 -13.82 2.30 18.29
N VAL A 196 -13.65 1.02 18.61
CA VAL A 196 -12.56 0.54 19.47
C VAL A 196 -11.21 0.87 18.84
N ILE A 197 -11.02 0.55 17.55
CA ILE A 197 -9.77 0.84 16.84
C ILE A 197 -9.49 2.35 16.85
N LYS A 198 -10.48 3.20 16.52
CA LYS A 198 -10.31 4.66 16.59
C LYS A 198 -9.90 5.12 17.97
N GLN A 199 -10.59 4.66 19.01
CA GLN A 199 -10.29 5.05 20.39
C GLN A 199 -8.88 4.65 20.78
N GLN A 200 -8.43 3.46 20.37
CA GLN A 200 -7.07 3.00 20.65
C GLN A 200 -6.02 3.86 19.94
N ILE A 201 -6.26 4.20 18.67
CA ILE A 201 -5.38 5.09 17.90
C ILE A 201 -5.34 6.49 18.53
N ARG A 202 -6.48 7.01 19.01
CA ARG A 202 -6.57 8.31 19.68
C ARG A 202 -5.81 8.34 21.00
N LYS A 203 -5.89 7.26 21.79
CA LYS A 203 -5.24 7.17 23.10
C LYS A 203 -3.72 7.17 22.98
N GLU A 204 -3.17 6.39 22.04
CA GLU A 204 -1.72 6.17 21.94
C GLU A 204 -1.18 6.24 20.49
N PRO A 205 -1.37 7.36 19.76
CA PRO A 205 -1.01 7.44 18.33
C PRO A 205 0.49 7.27 18.09
N MET A 206 1.34 7.78 19.00
CA MET A 206 2.80 7.66 18.89
C MET A 206 3.28 6.22 19.08
N LYS A 207 2.60 5.45 19.94
CA LYS A 207 2.92 4.04 20.14
C LYS A 207 2.60 3.23 18.89
N LEU A 208 1.44 3.47 18.27
CA LEU A 208 1.07 2.85 17.01
C LEU A 208 2.09 3.16 15.91
N ILE A 209 2.46 4.45 15.75
CA ILE A 209 3.48 4.86 14.77
C ILE A 209 4.81 4.14 15.04
N GLY A 210 5.22 4.06 16.31
CA GLY A 210 6.42 3.34 16.72
C GLY A 210 6.38 1.86 16.33
N GLN A 211 5.32 1.15 16.71
CA GLN A 211 5.12 -0.26 16.40
C GLN A 211 5.07 -0.48 14.87
N PHE A 212 4.32 0.35 14.15
CA PHE A 212 4.21 0.22 12.70
C PHE A 212 5.53 0.49 11.96
N ASN A 213 6.33 1.45 12.42
CA ASN A 213 7.67 1.65 11.87
C ASN A 213 8.56 0.42 12.07
N GLN A 214 8.41 -0.31 13.19
CA GLN A 214 9.10 -1.58 13.37
C GLN A 214 8.57 -2.66 12.44
N VAL A 215 7.26 -2.76 12.21
CA VAL A 215 6.68 -3.65 11.19
C VAL A 215 7.29 -3.36 9.80
N LEU A 216 7.42 -2.10 9.41
CA LEU A 216 8.06 -1.71 8.14
C LEU A 216 9.55 -2.10 8.09
N ALA A 217 10.27 -1.97 9.21
CA ALA A 217 11.67 -2.38 9.30
C ALA A 217 11.82 -3.91 9.20
N ASP A 218 10.98 -4.67 9.89
CA ASP A 218 10.91 -6.14 9.84
C ASP A 218 10.60 -6.61 8.42
N LEU A 219 9.60 -6.02 7.77
CA LEU A 219 9.24 -6.35 6.40
C LEU A 219 10.38 -6.05 5.43
N ARG A 220 11.03 -4.89 5.55
CA ARG A 220 12.20 -4.55 4.73
C ARG A 220 13.33 -5.55 4.92
N ASN A 221 13.61 -5.94 6.17
CA ASN A 221 14.61 -6.96 6.48
C ASN A 221 14.22 -8.31 5.88
N HIS A 222 12.96 -8.71 5.99
CA HIS A 222 12.43 -9.94 5.40
C HIS A 222 12.60 -9.94 3.87
N LEU A 223 12.16 -8.89 3.18
CA LEU A 223 12.28 -8.75 1.72
C LEU A 223 13.74 -8.73 1.26
N SER A 224 14.62 -8.02 1.97
CA SER A 224 16.05 -8.02 1.64
C SER A 224 16.70 -9.39 1.84
N ARG A 225 16.27 -10.16 2.85
CA ARG A 225 16.74 -11.53 3.07
C ARG A 225 16.17 -12.49 2.04
N ALA A 226 14.91 -12.36 1.66
CA ALA A 226 14.31 -13.13 0.58
C ALA A 226 15.07 -12.86 -0.74
N GLY A 227 15.38 -11.59 -1.05
CA GLY A 227 16.24 -11.21 -2.17
C GLY A 227 17.68 -11.76 -2.08
N ARG A 228 18.28 -11.82 -0.87
CA ARG A 228 19.59 -12.46 -0.63
C ARG A 228 19.53 -13.99 -0.70
N SER A 229 18.43 -14.60 -0.26
CA SER A 229 18.18 -16.05 -0.22
C SER A 229 17.79 -16.61 -1.59
N CYS A 230 17.20 -15.79 -2.46
CA CYS A 230 16.92 -16.10 -3.87
C CYS A 230 18.19 -16.32 -4.72
N THR A 231 19.40 -16.24 -4.13
CA THR A 231 20.64 -16.64 -4.81
C THR A 231 20.81 -18.17 -4.93
N LYS A 232 19.95 -19.00 -4.31
CA LYS A 232 20.02 -20.46 -4.47
C LYS A 232 18.62 -21.09 -4.57
N LYS A 233 18.18 -21.28 -5.81
CA LYS A 233 17.03 -22.09 -6.26
C LYS A 233 15.63 -21.58 -5.89
N SER A 234 14.86 -21.32 -6.95
CA SER A 234 13.40 -21.22 -7.00
C SER A 234 12.79 -19.91 -6.54
N ILE A 235 12.88 -18.88 -7.39
CA ILE A 235 11.71 -18.25 -8.04
C ILE A 235 12.17 -17.90 -9.45
N ALA A 236 11.42 -18.32 -10.46
CA ALA A 236 11.75 -18.08 -11.87
C ALA A 236 11.85 -16.57 -12.15
N GLY A 237 13.01 -16.12 -12.63
CA GLY A 237 13.15 -14.83 -13.31
C GLY A 237 13.79 -13.66 -12.55
N CYS A 238 14.24 -13.83 -11.31
CA CYS A 238 14.88 -12.72 -10.59
C CYS A 238 16.35 -12.50 -11.00
N SER A 239 16.59 -11.55 -11.91
CA SER A 239 17.89 -10.88 -12.06
C SER A 239 17.96 -9.75 -11.03
N PHE A 240 18.72 -9.95 -9.95
CA PHE A 240 19.02 -8.90 -8.98
C PHE A 240 20.45 -8.39 -9.21
N PRO A 241 20.67 -7.07 -9.40
CA PRO A 241 22.00 -6.51 -9.28
C PRO A 241 22.39 -6.47 -7.80
N MET A 242 23.38 -7.30 -7.47
CA MET A 242 24.08 -7.36 -6.20
C MET A 242 24.83 -6.04 -5.98
N LEU A 243 24.43 -5.23 -4.99
CA LEU A 243 25.30 -4.21 -4.41
C LEU A 243 25.89 -4.76 -3.11
N THR A 244 27.17 -5.10 -3.23
CA THR A 244 28.08 -5.56 -2.20
C THR A 244 28.04 -4.62 -0.98
N LEU A 245 27.64 -5.16 0.17
CA LEU A 245 27.82 -4.51 1.47
C LEU A 245 29.32 -4.41 1.76
N SER A 246 29.93 -3.27 1.45
CA SER A 246 31.21 -2.90 2.05
C SER A 246 30.98 -2.39 3.47
N ARG A 247 31.37 -3.26 4.39
CA ARG A 247 31.72 -3.02 5.80
C ARG A 247 32.34 -1.63 6.02
N ALA A 248 31.76 -0.84 6.93
CA ALA A 248 32.49 0.20 7.67
C ALA A 248 31.79 0.46 9.01
N LEU A 249 32.04 -0.46 9.95
CA LEU A 249 32.03 -0.15 11.37
C LEU A 249 33.31 0.64 11.66
N THR A 250 33.20 1.90 12.07
CA THR A 250 34.02 2.48 13.16
C THR A 250 33.36 3.76 13.66
N PRO A 251 33.24 3.95 14.98
CA PRO A 251 32.72 5.17 15.58
C PRO A 251 33.83 6.22 15.77
N THR A 252 33.46 7.48 15.63
CA THR A 252 34.11 8.62 16.29
C THR A 252 33.02 9.55 16.79
#